data_AF-A0A9Q6IIV3-F1
#
_entry.id   AF-A0A9Q6IIV3-F1
#
_cell.length_a   1.000
_cell.length_b   1.000
_cell.length_c   1.000
_cell.angle_alpha   90.00
_cell.angle_beta   90.00
_cell.angle_gamma   90.00
#
_symmetry.space_group_name_H-M   'P 1'
#
loop_
_entity.id
_entity.type
_entity.pdbx_description
1 polymer ?
#
loop_
_entity_poly.entity_id
_entity_poly.type
_entity_poly.pdbx_seq_one_letter_code
_entity_poly.pdbx_strand_id
1 'polypeptide(L)'
;MNLFLTLVAGVFTVIGLVSAIIYLSRRAKYRMNLQDLRLHGKPHRTITQVELDELAKQTASLQRIQGRGGMSYQPVSDNVYLIGGGAGSDSIELQSQTLKHMSIGGIPVEFPYPMENFLTTKNQAEVVIAKKFAVVIALNGHRLAQ
;
A
#
# COMPACT_ATOMS: atom_id res chain seq x y z
N MET A 1 -19.66 -43.59 2.49
CA MET A 1 -18.93 -42.73 1.53
C MET A 1 -19.42 -41.28 1.55
N ASN A 2 -20.73 -41.01 1.65
CA ASN A 2 -21.26 -39.64 1.61
C ASN A 2 -20.94 -38.76 2.84
N LEU A 3 -20.93 -39.32 4.05
CA LEU A 3 -20.68 -38.55 5.29
C LEU A 3 -19.26 -37.96 5.36
N PHE A 4 -18.28 -38.70 4.84
CA PHE A 4 -16.88 -38.27 4.81
C PHE A 4 -16.67 -37.12 3.80
N LEU A 5 -17.29 -37.22 2.61
CA LEU A 5 -17.24 -36.15 1.62
C LEU A 5 -17.90 -34.85 2.12
N THR A 6 -19.03 -34.95 2.83
CA THR A 6 -19.71 -33.77 3.38
C THR A 6 -18.91 -33.09 4.50
N LEU A 7 -18.23 -33.87 5.34
CA LEU A 7 -17.33 -33.34 6.38
C LEU A 7 -16.13 -32.61 5.77
N VAL A 8 -15.49 -33.20 4.76
CA VAL A 8 -14.35 -32.61 4.06
C VAL A 8 -14.76 -31.32 3.34
N ALA A 9 -15.88 -31.33 2.60
CA ALA A 9 -16.42 -30.13 1.97
C ALA A 9 -16.77 -29.03 2.98
N GLY A 10 -17.34 -29.40 4.14
CA GLY A 10 -17.63 -28.47 5.23
C GLY A 10 -16.38 -27.76 5.75
N VAL A 11 -15.30 -28.51 5.97
CA VAL A 11 -14.00 -27.95 6.44
C VAL A 11 -13.42 -26.97 5.43
N PHE A 12 -13.40 -27.30 4.14
CA PHE A 12 -12.91 -26.39 3.09
C PHE A 12 -13.77 -25.11 2.99
N THR A 13 -15.09 -25.24 3.16
CA THR A 13 -16.00 -24.08 3.12
C THR A 13 -15.73 -23.13 4.30
N VAL A 14 -15.50 -23.67 5.50
CA VAL A 14 -15.17 -22.87 6.69
C VAL A 14 -13.80 -22.20 6.54
N ILE A 15 -12.77 -22.91 6.05
CA ILE A 15 -11.44 -22.34 5.81
C ILE A 15 -11.51 -21.21 4.77
N GLY A 16 -12.29 -21.39 3.70
CA GLY A 16 -12.52 -20.36 2.68
C GLY A 16 -13.20 -19.12 3.25
N LEU A 17 -14.25 -19.29 4.05
CA LEU A 17 -14.95 -18.20 4.73
C LEU A 17 -14.04 -17.44 5.70
N VAL A 18 -13.27 -18.13 6.53
CA VAL A 18 -12.33 -17.50 7.47
C VAL A 18 -11.28 -16.68 6.72
N SER A 19 -10.70 -17.24 5.66
CA SER A 19 -9.73 -16.53 4.80
C SER A 19 -10.35 -15.30 4.15
N ALA A 20 -11.58 -15.40 3.64
CA ALA A 20 -12.30 -14.28 3.06
C ALA A 20 -12.59 -13.16 4.08
N ILE A 21 -12.98 -13.51 5.31
CA ILE A 21 -13.24 -12.55 6.39
C ILE A 21 -11.94 -11.84 6.80
N ILE A 22 -10.83 -12.59 6.96
CA ILE A 22 -9.52 -12.01 7.30
C ILE A 22 -9.09 -11.02 6.20
N TYR A 23 -9.25 -11.41 4.93
CA TYR A 23 -8.92 -10.57 3.79
C TYR A 23 -9.75 -9.27 3.77
N LEU A 24 -11.08 -9.39 3.91
CA LEU A 24 -11.98 -8.23 3.95
C LEU A 24 -11.67 -7.32 5.13
N SER A 25 -11.37 -7.88 6.30
CA SER A 25 -11.02 -7.14 7.51
C SER A 25 -9.71 -6.37 7.35
N ARG A 26 -8.67 -6.98 6.76
CA ARG A 26 -7.40 -6.28 6.45
C ARG A 26 -7.62 -5.13 5.48
N ARG A 27 -8.38 -5.37 4.42
CA ARG A 27 -8.69 -4.35 3.41
C ARG A 27 -9.49 -3.18 3.98
N ALA A 28 -10.41 -3.45 4.91
CA ALA A 28 -11.13 -2.42 5.64
C ALA A 28 -10.17 -1.62 6.54
N LYS A 29 -9.31 -2.29 7.31
CA LYS A 29 -8.33 -1.64 8.19
C LYS A 29 -7.37 -0.73 7.41
N TYR A 30 -6.90 -1.12 6.24
CA TYR A 30 -6.05 -0.26 5.40
C TYR A 30 -6.77 1.01 4.93
N ARG A 31 -8.04 0.90 4.55
CA ARG A 31 -8.84 2.08 4.18
C ARG A 31 -9.07 3.00 5.36
N MET A 32 -9.38 2.43 6.53
CA MET A 32 -9.59 3.20 7.75
C MET A 32 -8.31 3.91 8.18
N ASN A 33 -7.17 3.25 8.19
CA ASN A 33 -5.89 3.86 8.58
C ASN A 33 -5.45 4.98 7.61
N LEU A 34 -5.67 4.80 6.30
CA LEU A 34 -5.39 5.85 5.32
C LEU A 34 -6.34 7.05 5.48
N GLN A 35 -7.61 6.79 5.75
CA GLN A 35 -8.60 7.83 6.00
C GLN A 35 -8.31 8.56 7.31
N ASP A 36 -7.90 7.85 8.35
CA ASP A 36 -7.48 8.40 9.62
C ASP A 36 -6.25 9.32 9.45
N LEU A 37 -5.23 8.87 8.71
CA LEU A 37 -4.09 9.73 8.34
C LEU A 37 -4.54 10.98 7.57
N ARG A 38 -5.52 10.86 6.67
CA ARG A 38 -6.02 11.98 5.89
C ARG A 38 -6.83 13.00 6.71
N LEU A 39 -7.59 12.54 7.71
CA LEU A 39 -8.49 13.38 8.50
C LEU A 39 -7.85 13.93 9.77
N HIS A 40 -7.02 13.11 10.42
CA HIS A 40 -6.42 13.39 11.73
C HIS A 40 -4.89 13.53 11.69
N GLY A 41 -4.26 13.15 10.56
CA GLY A 41 -2.82 13.30 10.40
C GLY A 41 -2.40 14.76 10.39
N LYS A 42 -1.35 15.07 11.15
CA LYS A 42 -0.71 16.38 11.11
C LYS A 42 0.27 16.42 9.94
N PRO A 43 0.10 17.34 8.97
CA PRO A 43 1.06 17.48 7.89
C PRO A 43 2.42 17.89 8.47
N HIS A 44 3.47 17.16 8.08
CA HIS A 44 4.84 17.43 8.48
C HIS A 44 5.42 18.60 7.69
N ARG A 45 5.16 18.65 6.38
CA ARG A 45 5.57 19.70 5.45
C ARG A 45 4.70 19.67 4.19
N THR A 46 4.91 20.63 3.30
CA THR A 46 4.34 20.61 1.94
C THR A 46 5.35 19.99 0.97
N ILE A 47 4.86 19.23 -0.01
CA ILE A 47 5.68 18.69 -1.09
C ILE A 47 6.13 19.82 -2.01
N THR A 48 7.38 19.76 -2.49
CA THR A 48 7.91 20.74 -3.42
C THR A 48 7.56 20.38 -4.87
N GLN A 49 7.53 21.37 -5.77
CA GLN A 49 7.27 21.13 -7.19
C GLN A 49 8.31 20.20 -7.83
N VAL A 50 9.57 20.29 -7.40
CA VAL A 50 10.65 19.41 -7.87
C VAL A 50 10.38 17.94 -7.52
N GLU A 51 9.96 17.67 -6.28
CA GLU A 51 9.58 16.32 -5.83
C GLU A 51 8.34 15.79 -6.54
N LEU A 52 7.36 16.67 -6.84
CA LEU A 52 6.20 16.31 -7.64
C LEU A 52 6.56 15.94 -9.07
N ASP A 53 7.44 16.72 -9.71
CA ASP A 53 7.88 16.48 -11.09
C ASP A 53 8.66 15.17 -11.22
N GLU A 54 9.55 14.89 -10.27
CA GLU A 54 10.26 13.62 -10.21
C GLU A 54 9.33 12.44 -9.93
N LEU A 55 8.35 12.62 -9.03
CA LEU A 55 7.36 11.59 -8.75
C LEU A 55 6.54 11.29 -10.01
N ALA A 56 6.13 12.32 -10.75
CA ALA A 56 5.44 12.17 -12.03
C ALA A 56 6.33 11.43 -13.04
N LYS A 57 7.62 11.77 -13.12
CA LYS A 57 8.58 11.11 -14.03
C LYS A 57 8.76 9.63 -13.70
N GLN A 58 8.94 9.27 -12.43
CA GLN A 58 9.14 7.89 -12.00
C GLN A 58 7.87 7.05 -12.10
N THR A 59 6.70 7.64 -11.83
CA THR A 59 5.42 6.93 -11.90
C THR A 59 4.80 6.90 -13.29
N ALA A 60 5.28 7.70 -14.25
CA ALA A 60 4.79 7.71 -15.63
C ALA A 60 4.98 6.37 -16.36
N SER A 61 6.02 5.61 -16.04
CA SER A 61 6.22 4.25 -16.56
C SER A 61 5.24 3.26 -15.91
N LEU A 62 5.07 3.35 -14.58
CA LEU A 62 4.17 2.51 -13.80
C LEU A 62 2.70 2.70 -14.19
N GLN A 63 2.27 3.93 -14.46
CA GLN A 63 0.91 4.23 -14.91
C GLN A 63 0.62 3.68 -16.32
N ARG A 64 1.60 3.69 -17.23
CA ARG A 64 1.44 3.12 -18.58
C ARG A 64 1.22 1.61 -18.55
N ILE A 65 1.87 0.90 -17.63
CA ILE A 65 1.79 -0.55 -17.51
C ILE A 65 0.41 -1.00 -16.98
N GLN A 66 -0.25 -0.18 -16.16
CA GLN A 66 -1.48 -0.56 -15.45
C GLN A 66 -2.81 -0.23 -16.16
N GLY A 67 -2.77 0.46 -17.32
CA GLY A 67 -3.95 0.69 -18.18
C GLY A 67 -5.02 1.64 -17.61
N ARG A 68 -6.16 1.76 -18.32
CA ARG A 68 -7.27 2.73 -18.08
C ARG A 68 -7.99 2.62 -16.72
N GLY A 69 -7.73 1.58 -15.93
CA GLY A 69 -8.24 1.40 -14.56
C GLY A 69 -7.17 1.46 -13.47
N GLY A 70 -5.94 1.82 -13.83
CA GLY A 70 -4.74 1.71 -13.02
C GLY A 70 -4.67 2.63 -11.80
N MET A 71 -3.68 2.35 -10.94
CA MET A 71 -3.36 3.14 -9.76
C MET A 71 -2.99 4.58 -10.13
N SER A 72 -3.62 5.57 -9.46
CA SER A 72 -3.29 6.98 -9.63
C SER A 72 -2.30 7.38 -8.55
N TYR A 73 -1.08 7.74 -8.98
CA TYR A 73 0.00 8.19 -8.11
C TYR A 73 -0.05 9.71 -7.87
N GLN A 74 -1.02 10.41 -8.46
CA GLN A 74 -1.23 11.84 -8.23
C GLN A 74 -1.64 12.06 -6.77
N PRO A 75 -0.91 12.90 -6.02
CA PRO A 75 -1.32 13.28 -4.67
C PRO A 75 -2.68 13.98 -4.69
N VAL A 76 -3.51 13.70 -3.68
CA VAL A 76 -4.82 14.34 -3.46
C VAL A 76 -4.64 15.72 -2.79
N SER A 77 -3.49 15.94 -2.16
CA SER A 77 -3.09 17.19 -1.50
C SER A 77 -1.58 17.32 -1.52
N ASP A 78 -1.10 18.55 -1.38
CA ASP A 78 0.34 18.86 -1.29
C ASP A 78 0.94 18.54 0.09
N ASN A 79 0.12 18.03 1.02
CA ASN A 79 0.56 17.68 2.36
C ASN A 79 1.41 16.40 2.35
N VAL A 80 2.59 16.50 2.96
CA VAL A 80 3.47 15.38 3.29
C VAL A 80 3.23 14.98 4.73
N TYR A 81 3.02 13.70 4.95
CA TYR A 81 2.81 13.11 6.26
C TYR A 81 4.02 12.26 6.63
N LEU A 82 4.37 12.29 7.90
CA LEU A 82 5.41 11.44 8.46
C LEU A 82 4.75 10.22 9.08
N ILE A 83 5.01 9.03 8.54
CA ILE A 83 4.51 7.77 9.08
C ILE A 83 5.68 6.93 9.58
N GLY A 84 5.43 6.12 10.61
CA GLY A 84 6.44 5.26 11.18
C GLY A 84 5.88 3.90 11.58
N GLY A 85 6.70 2.86 11.46
CA GLY A 85 6.32 1.52 11.90
C GLY A 85 7.06 0.39 11.20
N GLY A 86 6.65 -0.84 11.51
CA GLY A 86 7.12 -2.03 10.81
C GLY A 86 6.62 -2.06 9.36
N ALA A 87 7.44 -2.60 8.46
CA ALA A 87 7.03 -2.91 7.10
C ALA A 87 6.27 -4.23 7.06
N GLY A 88 5.12 -4.26 6.38
CA GLY A 88 4.34 -5.45 6.10
C GLY A 88 4.13 -5.61 4.60
N SER A 89 4.21 -6.83 4.09
CA SER A 89 3.91 -7.16 2.70
C SER A 89 2.81 -8.21 2.65
N ASP A 90 1.73 -7.91 1.94
CA ASP A 90 0.68 -8.87 1.60
C ASP A 90 0.77 -9.18 0.10
N SER A 91 1.17 -10.39 -0.27
CA SER A 91 1.12 -10.86 -1.65
C SER A 91 -0.13 -11.70 -1.89
N ILE A 92 -0.78 -11.47 -3.03
CA ILE A 92 -1.82 -12.35 -3.55
C ILE A 92 -1.28 -12.95 -4.84
N GLU A 93 -1.05 -14.25 -4.83
CA GLU A 93 -0.73 -15.00 -6.03
C GLU A 93 -2.02 -15.27 -6.81
N LEU A 94 -2.22 -14.58 -7.93
CA LEU A 94 -3.14 -15.02 -8.97
C LEU A 94 -2.34 -15.82 -10.00
N GLN A 95 -2.98 -16.80 -10.64
CA GLN A 95 -2.37 -17.77 -11.57
C GLN A 95 -1.49 -17.17 -12.69
N SER A 96 -1.60 -15.86 -12.96
CA SER A 96 -0.78 -15.15 -13.95
C SER A 96 -0.10 -13.88 -13.42
N GLN A 97 -0.36 -13.44 -12.18
CA GLN A 97 0.17 -12.19 -11.62
C GLN A 97 0.25 -12.25 -10.09
N THR A 98 1.41 -11.93 -9.52
CA THR A 98 1.56 -11.70 -8.08
C THR A 98 1.32 -10.23 -7.78
N LEU A 99 0.21 -9.93 -7.10
CA LEU A 99 -0.08 -8.59 -6.60
C LEU A 99 0.54 -8.44 -5.21
N LYS A 100 1.63 -7.69 -5.11
CA LYS A 100 2.31 -7.37 -3.85
C LYS A 100 1.80 -6.03 -3.34
N HIS A 101 1.15 -6.02 -2.17
CA HIS A 101 0.77 -4.82 -1.45
C HIS A 101 1.71 -4.59 -0.28
N MET A 102 2.21 -3.36 -0.14
CA MET A 102 3.11 -2.98 0.94
C MET A 102 2.38 -2.07 1.94
N SER A 103 2.79 -2.15 3.20
CA SER A 103 2.31 -1.25 4.25
C SER A 103 3.43 -0.87 5.21
N ILE A 104 3.38 0.35 5.74
CA ILE A 104 4.25 0.82 6.83
C ILE A 104 3.34 1.28 7.97
N GLY A 105 3.52 0.70 9.17
CA GLY A 105 2.66 1.05 10.31
C GLY A 105 1.17 0.77 10.08
N GLY A 106 0.85 -0.18 9.20
CA GLY A 106 -0.54 -0.49 8.82
C GLY A 106 -1.18 0.49 7.83
N ILE A 107 -0.41 1.42 7.26
CA ILE A 107 -0.85 2.32 6.20
C ILE A 107 -0.42 1.73 4.86
N PRO A 108 -1.33 1.56 3.88
CA PRO A 108 -0.97 1.04 2.57
C PRO A 108 -0.05 2.02 1.84
N VAL A 109 1.13 1.55 1.42
CA VAL A 109 2.14 2.36 0.74
C VAL A 109 2.53 1.79 -0.61
N GLU A 110 2.88 2.68 -1.54
CA GLU A 110 3.46 2.35 -2.84
C GLU A 110 4.81 3.05 -3.00
N PHE A 111 5.77 2.32 -3.59
CA PHE A 111 7.13 2.81 -3.80
C PHE A 111 7.33 3.19 -5.28
N PRO A 112 7.60 4.47 -5.59
CA PRO A 112 7.77 4.93 -6.98
C PRO A 112 9.09 4.47 -7.63
N TYR A 113 10.09 4.14 -6.82
CA TYR A 113 11.38 3.53 -7.22
C TYR A 113 11.68 2.37 -6.26
N PRO A 114 12.76 1.57 -6.42
CA PRO A 114 13.03 0.40 -5.57
C PRO A 114 13.51 0.80 -4.16
N MET A 115 12.73 1.64 -3.48
CA MET A 115 12.88 2.02 -2.08
C MET A 115 12.72 0.85 -1.12
N GLU A 116 12.09 -0.25 -1.56
CA GLU A 116 11.93 -1.46 -0.77
C GLU A 116 13.28 -2.03 -0.27
N ASN A 117 14.38 -1.71 -0.97
CA ASN A 117 15.74 -2.08 -0.56
C ASN A 117 16.24 -1.33 0.69
N PHE A 118 15.61 -0.21 1.07
CA PHE A 118 16.00 0.59 2.25
C PHE A 118 15.09 0.32 3.46
N LEU A 119 14.25 -0.71 3.41
CA LEU A 119 13.39 -1.09 4.53
C LEU A 119 14.21 -1.71 5.67
N THR A 120 13.88 -1.28 6.89
CA THR A 120 14.46 -1.79 8.14
C THR A 120 13.34 -2.33 9.05
N THR A 121 13.69 -2.82 10.24
CA THR A 121 12.69 -3.30 11.22
C THR A 121 11.74 -2.20 11.70
N LYS A 122 12.22 -0.95 11.77
CA LYS A 122 11.43 0.23 12.13
C LYS A 122 11.68 1.33 11.13
N ASN A 123 10.69 1.58 10.28
CA ASN A 123 10.81 2.55 9.20
C ASN A 123 10.20 3.88 9.59
N GLN A 124 10.78 4.95 9.08
CA GLN A 124 10.22 6.28 9.07
C GLN A 124 10.12 6.73 7.61
N ALA A 125 8.89 7.01 7.16
CA ALA A 125 8.62 7.36 5.78
C ALA A 125 7.89 8.70 5.69
N GLU A 126 8.35 9.55 4.78
CA GLU A 126 7.58 10.70 4.33
C GLU A 126 6.70 10.24 3.17
N VAL A 127 5.41 10.48 3.29
CA VAL A 127 4.41 10.02 2.32
C VAL A 127 3.46 11.13 1.91
N VAL A 128 3.03 11.07 0.66
CA VAL A 128 1.91 11.87 0.16
C VAL A 128 0.70 10.97 -0.08
N ILE A 129 -0.49 11.48 0.23
CA ILE A 129 -1.71 10.67 0.11
C ILE A 129 -2.22 10.75 -1.32
N ALA A 130 -2.26 9.61 -2.01
CA ALA A 130 -2.94 9.45 -3.30
C ALA A 130 -4.35 8.88 -3.09
N LYS A 131 -5.09 8.62 -4.19
CA LYS A 131 -6.51 8.21 -4.11
C LYS A 131 -6.78 6.97 -3.27
N LYS A 132 -5.92 5.96 -3.31
CA LYS A 132 -6.16 4.63 -2.70
C LYS A 132 -5.06 4.15 -1.75
N PHE A 133 -3.92 4.84 -1.72
CA PHE A 133 -2.71 4.47 -1.00
C PHE A 133 -1.88 5.73 -0.74
N ALA A 134 -0.87 5.60 0.11
CA ALA A 134 0.13 6.64 0.31
C ALA A 134 1.35 6.35 -0.58
N VAL A 135 1.86 7.36 -1.28
CA VAL A 135 3.07 7.26 -2.09
C VAL A 135 4.25 7.68 -1.23
N VAL A 136 5.27 6.82 -1.16
CA VAL A 136 6.48 7.12 -0.40
C VAL A 136 7.37 8.06 -1.20
N ILE A 137 7.73 9.20 -0.62
CA ILE A 137 8.66 10.19 -1.21
C ILE A 137 10.01 10.23 -0.49
N ALA A 138 10.05 9.76 0.76
CA ALA A 138 11.29 9.50 1.47
C ALA A 138 11.14 8.31 2.41
N LEU A 139 12.21 7.54 2.59
CA LEU A 139 12.27 6.40 3.48
C LEU A 139 13.61 6.37 4.21
N ASN A 140 13.59 6.37 5.54
CA ASN A 140 14.77 6.23 6.41
C ASN A 140 15.92 7.21 6.06
N GLY A 141 15.57 8.44 5.63
CA GLY A 141 16.54 9.47 5.24
C GLY A 141 16.91 9.48 3.75
N HIS A 142 16.52 8.45 2.98
CA HIS A 142 16.65 8.44 1.52
C HIS A 142 15.47 9.15 0.87
N ARG A 143 15.72 10.09 -0.04
CA ARG A 143 14.70 10.90 -0.71
C ARG A 143 14.64 10.62 -2.21
N LEU A 144 13.49 10.94 -2.79
CA LEU A 144 13.24 10.87 -4.22
C LEU A 144 14.16 11.81 -5.04
N ALA A 145 14.50 12.98 -4.47
CA ALA A 145 15.20 14.10 -5.12
C ALA A 145 16.66 14.31 -4.69
N GLN A 146 17.45 13.23 -4.53
CA GLN A 146 18.86 13.32 -4.17
C GLN A 146 19.79 12.82 -5.27
#